data_AF-A0A1L4D1H3-F1
#
_entry.id   AF-A0A1L4D1H3-F1
#
_cell.length_a   1.000
_cell.length_b   1.000
_cell.length_c   1.000
_cell.angle_alpha   90.00
_cell.angle_beta   90.00
_cell.angle_gamma   90.00
#
_symmetry.space_group_name_H-M   'P 1'
#
loop_
_entity.id
_entity.type
_entity.pdbx_description
1 polymer ?
#
loop_
_entity_poly.entity_id
_entity_poly.type
_entity_poly.pdbx_seq_one_letter_code
_entity_poly.pdbx_strand_id
1 'polypeptide(L)'
;MIRKVEITRQAEKFFKVRHSTGGNTALSPKNKNIPAREGLKDIIEDTSFGEFIKSIRACDKISQTELAKRMKVTRQFINAVELGKSTVSVLLATQIATTLGYPQKVFIEILINDMLKKAGINKVVVFKEKEA
;
A
#
# COMPACT_ATOMS: atom_id res chain seq x y z
N MET A 1 -13.15 -7.32 37.02
CA MET A 1 -13.27 -6.13 36.14
C MET A 1 -11.97 -5.31 36.03
N ILE A 2 -10.78 -5.91 36.22
CA ILE A 2 -9.49 -5.18 36.28
C ILE A 2 -8.57 -5.47 35.07
N ARG A 3 -8.71 -6.64 34.41
CA ARG A 3 -7.82 -7.05 33.30
C ARG A 3 -8.01 -6.31 31.97
N LYS A 4 -9.15 -5.64 31.71
CA LYS A 4 -9.37 -4.90 30.45
C LYS A 4 -8.64 -3.55 30.39
N VAL A 5 -8.42 -2.91 31.54
CA VAL A 5 -7.77 -1.58 31.65
C VAL A 5 -6.25 -1.68 31.50
N GLU A 6 -5.67 -2.82 31.89
CA GLU A 6 -4.23 -3.05 31.82
C GLU A 6 -3.76 -3.41 30.41
N ILE A 7 -4.59 -4.14 29.65
CA ILE A 7 -4.34 -4.47 28.24
C ILE A 7 -4.41 -3.21 27.36
N THR A 8 -5.33 -2.28 27.65
CA THR A 8 -5.43 -0.99 26.93
C THR A 8 -4.21 -0.11 27.19
N ARG A 9 -3.75 -0.02 28.45
CA ARG A 9 -2.52 0.71 28.79
C ARG A 9 -1.25 0.12 28.17
N GLN A 10 -1.15 -1.20 28.05
CA GLN A 10 -0.01 -1.84 27.40
C GLN A 10 -0.03 -1.66 25.88
N ALA A 11 -1.21 -1.70 25.25
CA ALA A 11 -1.37 -1.41 23.81
C ALA A 11 -1.01 0.05 23.48
N GLU A 12 -1.42 1.01 24.32
CA GLU A 12 -1.08 2.43 24.17
C GLU A 12 0.42 2.70 24.35
N LYS A 13 1.08 2.03 25.31
CA LYS A 13 2.54 2.09 25.47
C LYS A 13 3.26 1.48 24.25
N PHE A 14 2.78 0.37 23.72
CA PHE A 14 3.35 -0.24 22.51
C PHE A 14 3.18 0.64 21.27
N PHE A 15 2.04 1.32 21.14
CA PHE A 15 1.76 2.25 20.05
C PHE A 15 2.67 3.48 20.12
N LYS A 16 2.89 4.03 21.32
CA LYS A 16 3.70 5.24 21.52
C LYS A 16 5.20 5.04 21.29
N VAL A 17 5.72 3.82 21.45
CA VAL A 17 7.16 3.50 21.25
C VAL A 17 7.52 3.38 19.76
N ARG A 18 6.59 3.00 18.88
CA ARG A 18 6.88 2.84 17.44
C ARG A 18 6.97 4.15 16.65
N HIS A 19 6.49 5.26 17.21
CA HIS A 19 6.43 6.57 16.53
C HIS A 19 7.47 7.59 17.01
N SER A 20 8.49 7.18 17.77
CA SER A 20 9.47 8.12 18.34
C SER A 20 10.60 8.56 17.40
N THR A 21 10.52 8.29 16.09
CA THR A 21 11.49 8.83 15.12
C THR A 21 10.79 9.28 13.84
N GLY A 22 10.48 10.58 13.78
CA GLY A 22 10.17 11.32 12.55
C GLY A 22 8.68 11.49 12.23
N GLY A 23 8.19 12.73 12.34
CA GLY A 23 6.90 13.15 11.77
C GLY A 23 5.77 13.31 12.79
N ASN A 24 5.57 14.54 13.25
CA ASN A 24 4.47 14.93 14.11
C ASN A 24 3.18 15.11 13.29
N THR A 25 2.29 14.12 13.27
CA THR A 25 0.85 14.33 13.02
C THR A 25 0.06 13.40 13.91
N ALA A 26 -0.22 13.86 15.12
CA ALA A 26 -1.41 13.43 15.83
C ALA A 26 -2.61 13.63 14.89
N LEU A 27 -3.35 12.57 14.59
CA LEU A 27 -4.65 12.66 13.92
C LEU A 27 -5.52 13.61 14.76
N SER A 28 -5.58 14.87 14.34
CA SER A 28 -6.32 15.92 15.01
C SER A 28 -7.81 15.67 14.78
N PRO A 29 -8.64 15.56 15.84
CA PRO A 29 -10.07 15.44 15.64
C PRO A 29 -10.59 16.85 15.32
N LYS A 30 -10.99 17.11 14.07
CA LYS A 30 -11.99 18.12 13.64
C LYS A 30 -11.85 18.47 12.14
N ASN A 31 -12.55 17.74 11.26
CA ASN A 31 -13.38 18.29 10.19
C ASN A 31 -14.19 17.14 9.53
N LYS A 32 -15.51 17.22 9.51
CA LYS A 32 -16.39 16.13 9.00
C LYS A 32 -16.46 16.08 7.45
N ASN A 33 -15.81 17.01 6.75
CA ASN A 33 -15.79 17.12 5.29
C ASN A 33 -14.35 17.27 4.74
N ILE A 34 -13.50 16.27 4.96
CA ILE A 34 -12.23 16.17 4.22
C ILE A 34 -12.42 15.32 2.97
N PRO A 35 -11.84 15.71 1.80
CA PRO A 35 -11.84 14.84 0.64
C PRO A 35 -11.22 13.48 0.98
N ALA A 36 -11.82 12.39 0.49
CA ALA A 36 -11.37 11.04 0.80
C ALA A 36 -9.87 10.84 0.51
N ARG A 37 -9.36 11.43 -0.58
CA ARG A 37 -7.94 11.40 -0.92
C ARG A 37 -7.06 11.99 0.19
N GLU A 38 -7.46 13.12 0.77
CA GLU A 38 -6.68 13.79 1.82
C GLU A 38 -6.76 13.00 3.12
N GLY A 39 -7.94 12.48 3.47
CA GLY A 39 -8.13 11.65 4.66
C GLY A 39 -7.40 10.30 4.61
N LEU A 40 -7.06 9.82 3.40
CA LEU A 40 -6.34 8.57 3.17
C LEU A 40 -4.88 8.77 2.80
N LYS A 41 -4.39 10.01 2.77
CA LYS A 41 -3.08 10.36 2.22
C LYS A 41 -1.95 9.56 2.88
N ASP A 42 -1.88 9.56 4.20
CA ASP A 42 -0.83 8.86 4.95
C ASP A 42 -0.87 7.35 4.68
N ILE A 43 -2.07 6.77 4.58
CA ILE A 43 -2.24 5.34 4.26
C ILE A 43 -1.71 5.05 2.86
N ILE A 44 -2.04 5.89 1.87
CA ILE A 44 -1.59 5.74 0.49
C ILE A 44 -0.06 5.88 0.38
N GLU A 45 0.52 6.89 1.05
CA GLU A 45 1.97 7.13 1.05
C GLU A 45 2.74 6.04 1.80
N ASP A 46 2.13 5.43 2.82
CA ASP A 46 2.77 4.36 3.57
C ASP A 46 2.64 2.96 2.96
N THR A 47 1.64 2.76 2.10
CA THR A 47 1.36 1.47 1.47
C THR A 47 2.46 1.07 0.49
N SER A 48 3.06 -0.10 0.72
CA SER A 48 3.98 -0.70 -0.25
C SER A 48 3.23 -1.21 -1.48
N PHE A 49 3.93 -1.35 -2.62
CA PHE A 49 3.31 -1.88 -3.83
C PHE A 49 2.68 -3.27 -3.60
N GLY A 50 3.35 -4.17 -2.87
CA GLY A 50 2.83 -5.51 -2.56
C GLY A 50 1.53 -5.49 -1.76
N GLU A 51 1.44 -4.61 -0.76
CA GLU A 51 0.24 -4.44 0.06
C GLU A 51 -0.92 -3.84 -0.73
N PHE A 52 -0.63 -2.91 -1.64
CA PHE A 52 -1.61 -2.38 -2.58
C PHE A 52 -2.20 -3.49 -3.46
N ILE A 53 -1.35 -4.34 -4.08
CA ILE A 53 -1.82 -5.47 -4.90
C ILE A 53 -2.71 -6.43 -4.10
N LYS A 54 -2.26 -6.78 -2.88
CA LYS A 54 -3.03 -7.66 -1.99
C LYS A 54 -4.42 -7.07 -1.69
N SER A 55 -4.48 -5.77 -1.42
CA SER A 55 -5.71 -5.06 -1.07
C SER A 55 -6.69 -5.04 -2.23
N ILE A 56 -6.24 -4.62 -3.43
CA ILE A 56 -7.08 -4.61 -4.64
C ILE A 56 -7.59 -6.03 -4.95
N ARG A 57 -6.69 -7.02 -4.97
CA ARG A 57 -7.06 -8.41 -5.23
C ARG A 57 -8.13 -8.91 -4.25
N ALA A 58 -7.96 -8.61 -2.96
CA ALA A 58 -8.88 -9.04 -1.92
C ALA A 58 -10.25 -8.34 -2.01
N CYS A 59 -10.27 -7.03 -2.33
CA CYS A 59 -11.50 -6.28 -2.60
C CYS A 59 -12.32 -6.93 -3.73
N ASP A 60 -11.64 -7.39 -4.78
CA ASP A 60 -12.26 -8.09 -5.92
C ASP A 60 -12.55 -9.57 -5.67
N LYS A 61 -12.30 -10.06 -4.44
CA LYS A 61 -12.49 -11.47 -4.05
C LYS A 61 -11.70 -12.46 -4.92
N ILE A 62 -10.61 -12.01 -5.52
CA ILE A 62 -9.70 -12.86 -6.30
C ILE A 62 -8.73 -13.54 -5.33
N SER A 63 -8.46 -14.84 -5.47
CA SER A 63 -7.43 -15.53 -4.66
C SER A 63 -6.04 -15.35 -5.25
N GLN A 64 -4.98 -15.54 -4.45
CA GLN A 64 -3.59 -15.55 -4.99
C GLN A 64 -3.42 -16.60 -6.09
N THR A 65 -4.03 -17.77 -5.92
CA THR A 65 -4.00 -18.87 -6.91
C THR A 65 -4.68 -18.46 -8.20
N GLU A 66 -5.82 -17.77 -8.10
CA GLU A 66 -6.56 -17.28 -9.27
C GLU A 66 -5.76 -16.22 -10.03
N LEU A 67 -5.18 -15.23 -9.34
CA LEU A 67 -4.33 -14.23 -9.96
C LEU A 67 -3.10 -14.88 -10.63
N ALA A 68 -2.47 -15.84 -9.96
CA ALA A 68 -1.32 -16.58 -10.49
C ALA A 68 -1.67 -17.32 -11.79
N LYS A 69 -2.84 -17.97 -11.85
CA LYS A 69 -3.34 -18.64 -13.06
C LYS A 69 -3.52 -17.66 -14.22
N ARG A 70 -4.16 -16.52 -13.97
CA ARG A 70 -4.39 -15.49 -15.01
C ARG A 70 -3.07 -14.91 -15.53
N MET A 71 -2.10 -14.73 -14.65
CA MET A 71 -0.76 -14.23 -14.99
C MET A 71 0.20 -15.32 -15.53
N LYS A 72 -0.19 -16.59 -15.54
CA LYS A 72 0.66 -17.74 -15.90
C LYS A 72 1.97 -17.81 -15.09
N VAL A 73 1.87 -17.57 -13.78
CA VAL A 73 2.99 -17.65 -12.82
C VAL A 73 2.65 -18.58 -11.66
N THR A 74 3.60 -18.82 -10.77
CA THR A 74 3.34 -19.63 -9.56
C THR A 74 2.59 -18.82 -8.51
N ARG A 75 1.79 -19.49 -7.66
CA ARG A 75 1.15 -18.84 -6.50
C ARG A 75 2.19 -18.24 -5.54
N GLN A 76 3.32 -18.93 -5.36
CA GLN A 76 4.44 -18.50 -4.53
C GLN A 76 5.01 -17.17 -5.00
N PHE A 77 5.07 -16.96 -6.31
CA PHE A 77 5.49 -15.69 -6.89
C PHE A 77 4.52 -14.56 -6.53
N ILE A 78 3.21 -14.75 -6.70
CA ILE A 78 2.20 -13.76 -6.27
C ILE A 78 2.32 -13.45 -4.78
N ASN A 79 2.48 -14.47 -3.94
CA ASN A 79 2.68 -14.28 -2.51
C ASN A 79 3.98 -13.50 -2.20
N ALA A 80 5.07 -13.75 -2.92
CA ALA A 80 6.33 -13.01 -2.75
C ALA A 80 6.21 -11.54 -3.19
N VAL A 81 5.47 -11.27 -4.26
CA VAL A 81 5.10 -9.91 -4.69
C VAL A 81 4.29 -9.20 -3.61
N GLU A 82 3.24 -9.83 -3.08
CA GLU A 82 2.37 -9.23 -2.04
C GLU A 82 3.10 -8.98 -0.71
N LEU A 83 4.14 -9.77 -0.41
CA LEU A 83 5.00 -9.56 0.77
C LEU A 83 6.14 -8.57 0.51
N GLY A 84 6.23 -8.00 -0.70
CA GLY A 84 7.32 -7.08 -1.08
C GLY A 84 8.70 -7.73 -1.14
N LYS A 85 8.77 -9.06 -1.23
CA LYS A 85 10.03 -9.84 -1.30
C LYS A 85 10.58 -9.98 -2.71
N SER A 86 9.77 -9.69 -3.72
CA SER A 86 10.18 -9.73 -5.12
C SER A 86 10.49 -8.33 -5.63
N THR A 87 11.56 -8.20 -6.41
CA THR A 87 11.80 -7.01 -7.21
C THR A 87 10.79 -6.97 -8.34
N VAL A 88 9.88 -6.00 -8.31
CA VAL A 88 8.84 -5.81 -9.33
C VAL A 88 9.32 -4.81 -10.36
N SER A 89 9.26 -5.17 -11.64
CA SER A 89 9.50 -4.25 -12.75
C SER A 89 8.24 -3.50 -13.15
N VAL A 90 8.39 -2.37 -13.85
CA VAL A 90 7.27 -1.63 -14.44
C VAL A 90 6.43 -2.53 -15.36
N LEU A 91 7.08 -3.38 -16.16
CA LEU A 91 6.39 -4.33 -17.04
C LEU A 91 5.48 -5.28 -16.25
N LEU A 92 5.99 -5.82 -15.13
CA LEU A 92 5.22 -6.71 -14.28
C LEU A 92 4.05 -5.98 -13.61
N ALA A 93 4.25 -4.75 -13.13
CA ALA A 93 3.16 -3.94 -12.57
C ALA A 93 2.06 -3.67 -13.61
N THR A 94 2.45 -3.37 -14.84
CA THR A 94 1.52 -3.21 -15.97
C THR A 94 0.74 -4.50 -16.24
N GLN A 95 1.40 -5.65 -16.24
CA GLN A 95 0.74 -6.96 -16.43
C GLN A 95 -0.25 -7.27 -15.30
N ILE A 96 0.10 -6.96 -14.05
CA ILE A 96 -0.82 -7.14 -12.91
C ILE A 96 -2.04 -6.23 -13.07
N ALA A 97 -1.83 -4.95 -13.42
CA ALA A 97 -2.90 -3.98 -13.61
C ALA A 97 -3.89 -4.44 -14.69
N THR A 98 -3.39 -4.85 -15.86
CA THR A 98 -4.24 -5.35 -16.95
C THR A 98 -4.97 -6.63 -16.58
N THR A 99 -4.30 -7.54 -15.86
CA THR A 99 -4.91 -8.80 -15.41
C THR A 99 -6.04 -8.58 -14.40
N LEU A 100 -5.92 -7.56 -13.55
CA LEU A 100 -6.94 -7.17 -12.58
C LEU A 100 -8.00 -6.22 -13.18
N GLY A 101 -7.78 -5.69 -14.39
CA GLY A 101 -8.73 -4.80 -15.08
C GLY A 101 -8.66 -3.34 -14.65
N TYR A 102 -7.51 -2.89 -14.14
CA TYR A 102 -7.32 -1.51 -13.65
C TYR A 102 -6.37 -0.70 -14.56
N PRO A 103 -6.46 0.65 -14.51
CA PRO A 103 -5.53 1.52 -15.22
C PRO A 103 -4.08 1.30 -14.80
N GLN A 104 -3.20 1.06 -15.78
CA GLN A 104 -1.77 0.79 -15.56
C GLN A 104 -1.07 1.93 -14.81
N LYS A 105 -1.43 3.18 -15.13
CA LYS A 105 -0.87 4.40 -14.54
C LYS A 105 -0.82 4.34 -13.01
N VAL A 106 -1.91 3.92 -12.36
CA VAL A 106 -2.01 3.87 -10.89
C VAL A 106 -1.01 2.88 -10.31
N PHE A 107 -0.88 1.71 -10.92
CA PHE A 107 0.02 0.65 -10.46
C PHE A 107 1.48 1.06 -10.63
N ILE A 108 1.81 1.70 -11.76
CA ILE A 108 3.15 2.21 -12.03
C ILE A 108 3.52 3.33 -11.05
N GLU A 109 2.60 4.27 -10.79
CA GLU A 109 2.81 5.36 -9.85
C GLU A 109 3.09 4.84 -8.43
N ILE A 110 2.29 3.89 -7.95
CA ILE A 110 2.49 3.26 -6.63
C ILE A 110 3.82 2.49 -6.59
N LEU A 111 4.15 1.73 -7.63
CA LEU A 111 5.43 1.02 -7.72
C LEU A 111 6.62 1.98 -7.61
N ILE A 112 6.63 3.04 -8.40
CA ILE A 112 7.75 3.99 -8.42
C ILE A 112 7.88 4.70 -7.06
N ASN A 113 6.77 5.12 -6.46
CA ASN A 113 6.79 5.73 -5.13
C ASN A 113 7.29 4.76 -4.05
N ASP A 114 6.89 3.48 -4.10
CA ASP A 114 7.43 2.44 -3.21
C ASP A 114 8.94 2.23 -3.43
N MET A 115 9.42 2.26 -4.68
CA MET A 115 10.85 2.17 -5.01
C MET A 115 11.64 3.36 -4.46
N LEU A 116 11.13 4.59 -4.62
CA LEU A 116 11.76 5.81 -4.08
C LEU A 116 11.84 5.75 -2.54
N LYS A 117 10.75 5.34 -1.89
CA LYS A 117 10.69 5.15 -0.44
C LYS A 117 11.75 4.14 0.03
N LYS A 118 11.83 2.97 -0.62
CA LYS A 118 12.83 1.94 -0.31
C LYS A 118 14.28 2.39 -0.55
N ALA A 119 14.49 3.28 -1.52
CA ALA A 119 15.78 3.91 -1.78
C ALA A 119 16.12 5.06 -0.81
N GLY A 120 15.22 5.41 0.13
CA GLY A 120 15.41 6.54 1.04
C GLY A 120 15.27 7.90 0.35
N ILE A 121 14.67 7.96 -0.84
CA ILE A 121 14.47 9.19 -1.60
C ILE A 121 13.14 9.81 -1.18
N ASN A 122 13.20 10.94 -0.47
CA ASN A 122 12.02 11.67 -0.01
C ASN A 122 11.41 12.55 -1.12
N LYS A 123 10.87 11.90 -2.16
CA LYS A 123 10.18 12.52 -3.29
C LYS A 123 8.98 11.66 -3.69
N VAL A 124 7.96 12.31 -4.26
CA VAL A 124 6.76 11.66 -4.79
C VAL A 124 6.70 11.92 -6.29
N VAL A 125 6.42 10.88 -7.05
CA VAL A 125 6.14 10.93 -8.48
C VAL A 125 4.64 10.92 -8.68
N VAL A 126 4.16 11.83 -9.54
CA VAL A 126 2.78 11.90 -9.99
C VAL A 126 2.77 11.91 -11.51
N PHE A 127 2.03 10.99 -12.11
CA PHE A 127 1.95 10.88 -13.57
C PHE A 127 0.94 11.90 -14.12
N LYS A 128 1.39 12.64 -15.14
CA LYS A 128 0.53 13.52 -15.94
C LYS A 128 0.26 12.87 -17.29
N GLU A 129 -0.93 13.08 -17.83
CA GLU A 129 -1.19 12.71 -19.22
C GLU A 129 -0.24 13.51 -20.10
N LYS A 130 0.34 12.85 -21.10
CA LYS A 130 1.08 13.56 -22.13
C LYS A 130 0.03 14.19 -23.03
N GLU A 131 0.02 15.52 -23.11
CA GLU A 131 -0.72 16.20 -24.19
C GLU A 131 -0.14 15.69 -25.51
N ALA A 132 -1.01 15.11 -26.35
CA ALA A 132 -0.65 14.46 -27.60
C ALA A 132 -0.21 15.48 -28.64
#